data_AF-A0A3M7SLI1-F1
#
_entry.id   AF-A0A3M7SLI1-F1
#
_cell.length_a   1.000
_cell.length_b   1.000
_cell.length_c   1.000
_cell.angle_alpha   90.00
_cell.angle_beta   90.00
_cell.angle_gamma   90.00
#
_symmetry.space_group_name_H-M   'P 1'
#
loop_
_entity.id
_entity.type
_entity.pdbx_description
1 polymer ?
#
loop_
_entity_poly.entity_id
_entity_poly.type
_entity_poly.pdbx_seq_one_letter_code
_entity_poly.pdbx_strand_id
1 'polypeptide(L)'
;MFSNLVALLLLVRLANTLRVDNLSVSGKEAQSITLEWSLPATIDPEWIAYKIKYSTDNLIYTPILLKNINVKKFRLDNLKPNTEYKIQISAVNKNDLEGPATDFVLARTLDAGLSRSMNIAFD
;
A
#
# COMPACT_ATOMS: atom_id res chain seq x y z
N MET A 1 -15.37 -8.43 31.02
CA MET A 1 -15.30 -9.79 30.42
C MET A 1 -16.15 -9.73 29.15
N PHE A 2 -15.55 -9.71 27.95
CA PHE A 2 -16.33 -9.70 26.72
C PHE A 2 -17.11 -11.02 26.59
N SER A 3 -18.33 -10.98 26.04
CA SER A 3 -19.12 -12.21 25.84
C SER A 3 -18.46 -13.11 24.79
N ASN A 4 -18.65 -14.43 24.94
CA ASN A 4 -18.07 -15.43 24.05
C ASN A 4 -18.48 -15.22 22.56
N LEU A 5 -19.67 -14.66 22.33
CA LEU A 5 -20.17 -14.34 20.99
C LEU A 5 -19.40 -13.20 20.31
N VAL A 6 -19.00 -12.16 21.06
CA VAL A 6 -18.21 -11.05 20.52
C VAL A 6 -16.80 -11.52 20.18
N ALA A 7 -16.21 -12.35 21.04
CA ALA A 7 -14.89 -12.95 20.79
C ALA A 7 -14.92 -13.85 19.54
N LEU A 8 -15.93 -14.71 19.42
CA LEU A 8 -16.07 -15.59 18.25
C LEU A 8 -16.29 -14.81 16.95
N LEU A 9 -17.13 -13.76 16.96
CA LEU A 9 -17.34 -12.93 15.79
C LEU A 9 -16.05 -12.22 15.36
N LEU A 10 -15.25 -11.73 16.31
CA LEU A 10 -13.95 -11.12 16.02
C LEU A 10 -12.97 -12.12 15.42
N LEU A 11 -12.91 -13.34 15.95
CA LEU A 11 -12.07 -14.42 15.42
C LEU A 11 -12.46 -14.79 13.98
N VAL A 12 -13.75 -14.91 13.69
CA VAL A 12 -14.25 -15.18 12.33
C VAL A 12 -13.87 -14.05 11.37
N ARG A 13 -13.96 -12.78 11.81
CA ARG A 13 -13.53 -11.63 10.99
C ARG A 13 -12.03 -11.62 10.72
N LEU A 14 -11.20 -11.95 11.71
CA LEU A 14 -9.75 -12.03 11.55
C LEU A 14 -9.33 -13.20 10.64
N ALA A 15 -10.02 -14.35 10.73
CA ALA A 15 -9.73 -15.51 9.89
C ALA A 15 -10.08 -15.28 8.42
N ASN A 16 -11.07 -14.41 8.12
CA ASN A 16 -11.55 -14.13 6.76
C ASN A 16 -10.99 -12.82 6.19
N THR A 17 -9.87 -12.33 6.72
CA THR A 17 -9.24 -11.11 6.24
C THR A 17 -8.27 -11.38 5.09
N LEU A 18 -8.15 -10.46 4.14
CA LEU A 18 -7.15 -10.56 3.08
C LEU A 18 -5.88 -9.81 3.46
N ARG A 19 -4.81 -10.57 3.71
CA ARG A 19 -3.47 -10.00 3.91
C ARG A 19 -2.82 -9.72 2.57
N VAL A 20 -2.12 -8.59 2.48
CA VAL A 20 -1.22 -8.28 1.37
C VAL A 20 0.19 -8.68 1.81
N ASP A 21 0.94 -9.36 0.94
CA ASP A 21 2.28 -9.83 1.26
C ASP A 21 3.33 -9.22 0.32
N ASN A 22 4.58 -9.19 0.77
CA ASN A 22 5.75 -8.78 0.00
C ASN A 22 5.66 -7.37 -0.60
N LEU A 23 5.10 -6.39 0.13
CA LEU A 23 5.17 -4.99 -0.27
C LEU A 23 6.64 -4.57 -0.40
N SER A 24 6.98 -3.99 -1.56
CA SER A 24 8.34 -3.56 -1.89
C SER A 24 8.32 -2.36 -2.84
N VAL A 25 9.48 -1.74 -3.03
CA VAL A 25 9.68 -0.59 -3.92
C VAL A 25 10.46 -1.05 -5.13
N SER A 26 9.87 -0.96 -6.33
CA SER A 26 10.49 -1.39 -7.58
C SER A 26 11.03 -0.24 -8.43
N GLY A 27 10.74 1.01 -8.08
CA GLY A 27 11.25 2.19 -8.81
C GLY A 27 11.09 3.48 -8.01
N LYS A 28 11.96 4.46 -8.27
CA LYS A 28 11.97 5.77 -7.60
C LYS A 28 12.35 6.85 -8.60
N GLU A 29 11.60 7.94 -8.59
CA GLU A 29 11.89 9.16 -9.33
C GLU A 29 11.84 10.36 -8.38
N ALA A 30 12.05 11.57 -8.90
CA ALA A 30 11.99 12.78 -8.08
C ALA A 30 10.61 13.03 -7.47
N GLN A 31 9.53 12.62 -8.14
CA GLN A 31 8.17 12.89 -7.67
C GLN A 31 7.30 11.63 -7.63
N SER A 32 7.91 10.45 -7.73
CA SER A 32 7.17 9.20 -7.64
C SER A 32 7.95 8.07 -7.00
N ILE A 33 7.20 7.11 -6.44
CA ILE A 33 7.69 5.83 -5.96
C ILE A 33 6.80 4.76 -6.57
N THR A 34 7.41 3.73 -7.17
CA THR A 34 6.70 2.59 -7.72
C THR A 34 6.73 1.44 -6.71
N LEU A 35 5.54 0.99 -6.32
CA LEU A 35 5.30 -0.08 -5.35
C LEU A 35 4.93 -1.36 -6.08
N GLU A 36 5.38 -2.49 -5.56
CA GLU A 36 4.98 -3.83 -5.99
C GLU A 36 4.71 -4.74 -4.79
N TRP A 37 3.78 -5.68 -4.94
CA TRP A 37 3.41 -6.65 -3.91
C TRP A 37 3.03 -8.00 -4.53
N SER A 38 2.76 -9.01 -3.69
CA SER A 38 2.26 -10.31 -4.14
C SER A 38 0.74 -10.34 -4.18
N LEU A 39 0.18 -10.94 -5.24
CA LEU A 39 -1.24 -11.27 -5.25
C LEU A 39 -1.49 -12.45 -4.30
N PRO A 40 -2.52 -12.38 -3.45
CA PRO A 40 -2.98 -13.55 -2.71
C PRO A 40 -3.35 -14.69 -3.67
N ALA A 41 -3.05 -15.94 -3.28
CA ALA A 41 -3.33 -17.11 -4.12
C ALA A 41 -4.83 -17.27 -4.43
N THR A 42 -5.68 -16.88 -3.48
CA THR A 42 -7.14 -16.82 -3.62
C THR A 42 -7.63 -15.51 -3.04
N ILE A 43 -8.47 -14.81 -3.80
CA ILE A 43 -9.12 -13.58 -3.37
C ILE A 43 -10.62 -13.86 -3.32
N ASP A 44 -11.21 -13.74 -2.13
CA ASP A 44 -12.67 -13.75 -2.00
C ASP A 44 -13.26 -12.54 -2.77
N PRO A 45 -14.30 -12.70 -3.61
CA PRO A 45 -14.92 -11.61 -4.36
C PRO A 45 -15.39 -10.41 -3.53
N GLU A 46 -15.52 -10.54 -2.21
CA GLU A 46 -15.79 -9.41 -1.34
C GLU A 46 -14.65 -8.39 -1.31
N TRP A 47 -13.41 -8.77 -1.57
CA TRP A 47 -12.25 -7.88 -1.64
C TRP A 47 -12.14 -7.25 -3.02
N ILE A 48 -12.17 -5.91 -3.08
CA ILE A 48 -12.33 -5.19 -4.36
C ILE A 48 -11.25 -4.13 -4.59
N ALA A 49 -10.50 -3.77 -3.56
CA ALA A 49 -9.56 -2.67 -3.62
C ALA A 49 -8.37 -2.85 -2.69
N TYR A 50 -7.35 -2.03 -2.91
CA TYR A 50 -6.28 -1.78 -1.95
C TYR A 50 -6.35 -0.36 -1.41
N LYS A 51 -6.04 -0.18 -0.14
CA LYS A 51 -5.81 1.13 0.48
C LYS A 51 -4.32 1.28 0.76
N ILE A 52 -3.71 2.24 0.08
CA ILE A 52 -2.30 2.60 0.28
C ILE A 52 -2.28 3.81 1.21
N LYS A 53 -1.45 3.78 2.25
CA LYS A 53 -1.27 4.89 3.18
C LYS A 53 0.21 5.28 3.18
N TYR A 54 0.49 6.56 3.04
CA TYR A 54 1.86 7.06 3.09
C TYR A 54 1.98 8.31 3.97
N SER A 55 3.15 8.51 4.58
CA SER A 55 3.43 9.62 5.49
C SER A 55 4.90 10.03 5.40
N THR A 56 5.18 11.31 5.68
CA THR A 56 6.54 11.84 5.87
C THR A 56 6.88 12.11 7.33
N ASP A 57 5.88 12.15 8.22
CA ASP A 57 6.02 12.54 9.63
C ASP A 57 5.62 11.43 10.60
N ASN A 58 5.13 10.29 10.09
CA ASN A 58 4.57 9.16 10.84
C ASN A 58 3.35 9.49 11.70
N LEU A 59 2.79 10.69 11.58
CA LEU A 59 1.62 11.16 12.33
C LEU A 59 0.40 11.22 11.43
N ILE A 60 0.55 11.81 10.24
CA ILE A 60 -0.52 12.00 9.27
C ILE A 60 -0.24 11.12 8.07
N TYR A 61 -1.15 10.19 7.79
CA TYR A 61 -1.08 9.33 6.62
C TYR A 61 -2.11 9.78 5.58
N THR A 62 -1.64 10.00 4.36
CA THR A 62 -2.50 10.23 3.21
C THR A 62 -2.98 8.89 2.64
N PRO A 63 -4.29 8.65 2.57
CA PRO A 63 -4.82 7.42 1.98
C PRO A 63 -5.05 7.56 0.46
N ILE A 64 -4.81 6.49 -0.27
CA ILE A 64 -5.22 6.29 -1.66
C ILE A 64 -5.99 4.99 -1.76
N LEU A 65 -7.16 5.04 -2.40
CA LEU A 65 -7.98 3.86 -2.66
C LEU A 65 -7.80 3.42 -4.12
N LEU A 66 -7.11 2.31 -4.32
CA LEU A 66 -6.91 1.66 -5.61
C LEU A 66 -8.01 0.61 -5.83
N LYS A 67 -9.06 0.98 -6.56
CA LYS A 67 -10.26 0.13 -6.81
C LYS A 67 -10.03 -0.97 -7.85
N ASN A 68 -9.02 -1.79 -7.62
CA ASN A 68 -8.76 -3.00 -8.39
C ASN A 68 -7.95 -3.97 -7.52
N ILE A 69 -8.53 -5.11 -7.14
CA ILE A 69 -7.87 -6.10 -6.29
C ILE A 69 -6.89 -7.01 -7.04
N ASN A 70 -6.93 -7.01 -8.39
CA ASN A 70 -6.14 -7.92 -9.22
C ASN A 70 -4.80 -7.32 -9.67
N VAL A 71 -4.49 -6.07 -9.28
CA VAL A 71 -3.21 -5.44 -9.59
C VAL A 71 -2.20 -5.70 -8.47
N LYS A 72 -0.93 -5.76 -8.86
CA LYS A 72 0.20 -6.00 -7.95
C LYS A 72 1.24 -4.90 -7.94
N LYS A 73 0.92 -3.78 -8.59
CA LYS A 73 1.83 -2.67 -8.84
C LYS A 73 1.05 -1.36 -8.82
N PHE A 74 1.64 -0.33 -8.24
CA PHE A 74 1.08 1.01 -8.23
C PHE A 74 2.18 2.06 -8.24
N ARG A 75 2.01 3.12 -9.04
CA ARG A 75 2.89 4.29 -9.04
C ARG A 75 2.27 5.37 -8.17
N LEU A 76 2.95 5.71 -7.08
CA LEU A 76 2.59 6.79 -6.19
C LEU A 76 3.22 8.08 -6.70
N ASP A 77 2.41 8.99 -7.24
CA ASP A 77 2.84 10.26 -7.85
C ASP A 77 2.65 11.47 -6.92
N ASN A 78 3.03 12.65 -7.41
CA ASN A 78 2.90 13.95 -6.73
C ASN A 78 3.64 14.03 -5.38
N LEU A 79 4.77 13.33 -5.29
CA LEU A 79 5.64 13.35 -4.11
C LEU A 79 6.64 14.50 -4.18
N LYS A 80 7.13 14.92 -3.01
CA LYS A 80 8.22 15.91 -2.94
C LYS A 80 9.55 15.24 -3.28
N PRO A 81 10.44 15.88 -4.07
CA PRO A 81 11.81 15.40 -4.28
C PRO A 81 12.60 15.27 -2.98
N ASN A 82 13.58 14.37 -3.00
CA ASN A 82 14.49 14.10 -1.88
C ASN A 82 13.78 13.97 -0.51
N THR A 83 12.62 13.31 -0.49
CA THR A 83 11.76 13.19 0.71
C THR A 83 11.51 11.72 1.00
N GLU A 84 11.70 11.32 2.26
CA GLU A 84 11.44 9.96 2.72
C GLU A 84 9.97 9.76 3.07
N TYR A 85 9.40 8.66 2.58
CA TYR A 85 8.03 8.26 2.79
C TYR A 85 8.00 6.90 3.47
N LYS A 86 7.15 6.80 4.48
CA LYS A 86 6.72 5.54 5.09
C LYS A 86 5.41 5.11 4.45
N ILE A 87 5.40 3.92 3.86
CA ILE A 87 4.29 3.46 3.02
C ILE A 87 3.83 2.08 3.49
N GLN A 88 2.52 1.88 3.60
CA GLN A 88 1.89 0.61 3.92
C GLN A 88 0.66 0.38 3.04
N ILE A 89 0.25 -0.87 2.88
CA ILE A 89 -0.91 -1.27 2.09
C ILE A 89 -1.82 -2.21 2.88
N SER A 90 -3.12 -2.14 2.64
CA SER A 90 -4.12 -3.09 3.13
C SER A 90 -5.12 -3.39 2.02
N ALA A 91 -5.77 -4.55 2.08
CA ALA A 91 -6.91 -4.83 1.23
C ALA A 91 -8.18 -4.16 1.79
N VAL A 92 -9.14 -3.85 0.92
CA VAL A 92 -10.45 -3.29 1.28
C VAL A 92 -11.55 -4.07 0.59
N ASN A 93 -12.57 -4.42 1.35
CA ASN A 93 -13.73 -5.13 0.83
C ASN A 93 -14.84 -4.17 0.36
N LYS A 94 -15.88 -4.72 -0.27
CA LYS A 94 -17.03 -3.97 -0.82
C LYS A 94 -17.83 -3.17 0.21
N ASN A 95 -17.65 -3.43 1.50
CA ASN A 95 -18.29 -2.75 2.61
C ASN A 95 -17.34 -1.77 3.33
N ASP A 96 -16.24 -1.36 2.67
CA ASP A 96 -15.19 -0.48 3.21
C ASP A 96 -14.46 -1.02 4.45
N LEU A 97 -14.57 -2.32 4.75
CA LEU A 97 -13.78 -2.96 5.79
C LEU A 97 -12.34 -3.16 5.30
N GLU A 98 -11.41 -2.69 6.11
CA GLU A 98 -9.97 -2.78 5.85
C GLU A 98 -9.40 -4.05 6.48
N GLY A 99 -8.61 -4.80 5.71
CA GLY A 99 -7.81 -5.92 6.22
C GLY A 99 -6.58 -5.46 7.01
N PRO A 100 -5.74 -6.38 7.49
CA PRO A 100 -4.50 -6.01 8.16
C PRO A 100 -3.59 -5.23 7.21
N ALA A 101 -3.02 -4.14 7.70
CA ALA A 101 -1.96 -3.46 6.98
C ALA A 101 -0.70 -4.33 6.95
N THR A 102 0.08 -4.20 5.88
CA THR A 102 1.44 -4.71 5.83
C THR A 102 2.32 -4.03 6.88
N ASP A 103 3.49 -4.62 7.13
CA ASP A 103 4.61 -3.80 7.58
C ASP A 103 4.88 -2.68 6.57
N PHE A 104 5.50 -1.60 7.06
CA PHE A 104 5.79 -0.46 6.21
C PHE A 104 7.09 -0.64 5.45
N VAL A 105 7.16 -0.02 4.28
CA VAL A 105 8.41 0.22 3.55
C VAL A 105 8.80 1.67 3.68
N LEU A 106 10.11 1.93 3.78
CA LEU A 106 10.69 3.27 3.72
C LEU A 106 11.27 3.50 2.33
N ALA A 107 10.92 4.62 1.71
CA ALA A 107 11.45 4.98 0.41
C ALA A 107 11.62 6.49 0.27
N ARG A 108 12.80 6.90 -0.22
CA ARG A 108 13.11 8.29 -0.52
C ARG A 108 13.04 8.55 -2.01
N THR A 109 12.25 9.54 -2.42
CA THR A 109 12.25 10.05 -3.80
C THR A 109 13.65 10.56 -4.18
N LEU A 110 13.95 10.53 -5.47
CA LEU A 110 15.24 11.03 -5.94
C LEU A 110 15.33 12.56 -5.80
N ASP A 111 16.55 13.07 -5.86
CA ASP A 111 16.73 14.49 -6.15
C ASP A 111 16.20 14.83 -7.56
N ALA A 112 15.65 16.02 -7.72
CA ALA A 112 15.10 16.48 -8.99
C ALA A 112 16.13 16.45 -10.14
N GLY A 113 17.40 16.74 -9.84
CA GLY A 113 18.49 16.68 -10.82
C GLY A 113 18.81 15.26 -11.27
N LEU A 114 18.81 14.29 -10.34
CA LEU A 114 19.13 12.89 -10.63
C LEU A 114 18.05 12.21 -11.49
N SER A 115 16.78 12.53 -11.26
CA SER A 115 15.68 11.99 -12.05
C SER A 115 15.72 12.46 -13.51
N ARG A 116 16.17 13.70 -13.79
CA ARG A 116 16.32 14.21 -15.16
C ARG A 116 17.45 13.52 -15.92
N SER A 117 18.59 13.32 -15.26
CA SER A 117 19.75 12.67 -15.88
C SER A 117 19.48 11.21 -16.28
N MET A 118 18.67 10.47 -15.49
CA MET A 118 18.27 9.12 -15.88
C MET A 118 17.33 9.09 -17.08
N ASN A 119 16.43 10.07 -17.23
CA ASN A 119 15.51 10.11 -18.37
C ASN A 119 16.22 10.45 -19.70
N ILE A 120 17.35 11.16 -19.65
CA ILE A 120 18.12 11.55 -20.85
C ILE A 120 19.03 10.41 -21.32
N ALA A 121 19.42 9.48 -20.45
CA ALA A 121 20.36 8.40 -20.78
C ALA A 121 19.76 7.23 -21.57
N PHE A 122 18.46 7.26 -21.87
CA PHE A 122 17.74 6.22 -22.61
C PHE A 122 17.08 6.72 -23.91
N ASP A 123 17.37 7.97 -24.33
CA ASP A 123 16.98 8.53 -25.64
C ASP A 123 18.18 8.53 -26.62
#